data_AF-A0A3G9J9R2-F1
#
_entry.id   AF-A0A3G9J9R2-F1
#
_cell.length_a   1.000
_cell.length_b   1.000
_cell.length_c   1.000
_cell.angle_alpha   90.00
_cell.angle_beta   90.00
_cell.angle_gamma   90.00
#
_symmetry.space_group_name_H-M   'P 1'
#
loop_
_entity.id
_entity.type
_entity.pdbx_description
1 polymer ?
#
loop_
_entity_poly.entity_id
_entity_poly.type
_entity_poly.pdbx_seq_one_letter_code
_entity_poly.pdbx_strand_id
1 'polypeptide(L)'
;MLAFFGMKQAPFTREIAPEQLFHSTSQKEAMARLEYAVQERQACMLTGEAGMGKTTMVRAFAKQLESSRTHYEYIYDSALTPKLFYREVLERFGMNGASRPTVLKRQYQTCLLDLYEQD
;
A
#
# COMPACT_ATOMS: atom_id res chain seq x y z
N MET A 1 6.58 25.77 24.79
CA MET A 1 5.25 25.14 24.62
C MET A 1 5.30 23.63 24.82
N LEU A 2 6.12 22.86 24.08
CA LEU A 2 6.23 21.39 24.30
C LEU A 2 6.68 21.01 25.71
N ALA A 3 7.72 21.66 26.24
CA ALA A 3 8.21 21.45 27.60
C ALA A 3 7.16 21.80 28.68
N PHE A 4 6.27 22.77 28.41
CA PHE A 4 5.19 23.14 29.33
C PHE A 4 4.15 22.00 29.46
N PHE A 5 3.91 21.24 28.39
CA PHE A 5 3.02 20.08 28.38
C PHE A 5 3.76 18.74 28.58
N GLY A 6 5.06 18.75 28.88
CA GLY A 6 5.87 17.53 29.07
C GLY A 6 6.06 16.67 27.81
N MET A 7 5.87 17.25 26.61
CA MET A 7 5.93 16.51 25.35
C MET A 7 7.35 16.47 24.78
N LYS A 8 7.78 15.30 24.30
CA LYS A 8 9.10 15.10 23.66
C LYS A 8 9.14 15.50 22.18
N GLN A 9 7.98 15.50 21.52
CA GLN A 9 7.83 15.83 20.10
C GLN A 9 6.49 16.54 19.87
N ALA A 10 6.33 17.17 18.71
CA ALA A 10 5.06 17.78 18.33
C ALA A 10 3.96 16.71 18.29
N PRO A 11 2.85 16.86 19.03
CA PRO A 11 1.72 15.93 18.97
C PRO A 11 0.88 16.19 17.71
N PHE A 12 0.03 15.22 17.34
CA PHE A 12 -0.96 15.35 16.26
C PHE A 12 -0.38 15.67 14.87
N THR A 13 0.87 15.29 14.62
CA THR A 13 1.44 15.34 13.28
C THR A 13 0.70 14.37 12.36
N ARG A 14 0.62 14.72 11.08
CA ARG A 14 0.00 13.84 10.06
C ARG A 14 0.78 12.55 9.87
N GLU A 15 2.07 12.58 10.18
CA GLU A 15 2.98 11.45 10.09
C GLU A 15 3.24 10.91 11.49
N ILE A 16 2.89 9.64 11.69
CA ILE A 16 3.21 8.84 12.86
C ILE A 16 4.04 7.67 12.35
N ALA A 17 5.20 7.43 12.98
CA ALA A 17 6.03 6.30 12.59
C ALA A 17 5.31 4.98 12.92
N PRO A 18 5.40 3.92 12.09
CA PRO A 18 4.72 2.65 12.34
C PRO A 18 4.98 2.07 13.73
N GLU A 19 6.17 2.29 14.27
CA GLU A 19 6.63 1.81 15.58
C GLU A 19 5.96 2.55 16.74
N GLN A 20 5.34 3.69 16.46
CA GLN A 20 4.61 4.52 17.42
C GLN A 20 3.09 4.27 17.36
N LEU A 21 2.63 3.36 16.50
CA LEU A 21 1.21 3.07 16.36
C LEU A 21 0.66 2.30 17.56
N PHE A 22 -0.57 2.64 17.95
CA PHE A 22 -1.28 1.91 18.99
C PHE A 22 -1.71 0.53 18.47
N HIS A 23 -1.27 -0.53 19.17
CA HIS A 23 -1.52 -1.91 18.77
C HIS A 23 -2.77 -2.50 19.41
N SER A 24 -3.94 -2.13 18.91
CA SER A 24 -5.21 -2.75 19.31
C SER A 24 -5.32 -4.20 18.83
N THR A 25 -6.19 -4.99 19.45
CA THR A 25 -6.50 -6.36 19.00
C THR A 25 -6.98 -6.38 17.54
N SER A 26 -7.88 -5.45 17.17
CA SER A 26 -8.37 -5.32 15.80
C SER A 26 -7.27 -4.99 14.79
N GLN A 27 -6.29 -4.16 15.18
CA GLN A 27 -5.15 -3.84 14.32
C GLN A 27 -4.26 -5.07 14.11
N LYS A 28 -3.98 -5.84 15.17
CA LYS A 28 -3.20 -7.08 15.08
C LYS A 28 -3.87 -8.12 14.17
N GLU A 29 -5.18 -8.31 14.31
CA GLU A 29 -5.93 -9.23 13.46
C GLU A 29 -5.93 -8.79 11.98
N ALA A 30 -6.12 -7.49 11.73
CA ALA A 30 -6.11 -6.97 10.36
C ALA A 30 -4.73 -7.09 9.71
N MET A 31 -3.65 -6.83 10.45
CA MET A 31 -2.28 -7.05 9.98
C MET A 31 -2.02 -8.52 9.62
N ALA A 32 -2.43 -9.46 10.47
CA ALA A 32 -2.28 -10.89 10.18
C ALA A 32 -3.05 -11.33 8.92
N ARG A 33 -4.24 -10.75 8.68
CA ARG A 33 -5.01 -11.01 7.45
C ARG A 33 -4.37 -10.41 6.20
N LEU A 34 -3.75 -9.24 6.31
CA LEU A 34 -2.98 -8.64 5.21
C LEU A 34 -1.75 -9.49 4.88
N GLU A 35 -1.03 -9.97 5.90
CA GLU A 35 0.10 -10.87 5.73
C GLU A 35 -0.30 -12.17 5.03
N TYR A 36 -1.38 -12.80 5.50
CA TYR A 36 -1.94 -14.00 4.86
C TYR A 36 -2.32 -13.73 3.40
N ALA A 37 -2.95 -12.59 3.09
CA ALA A 37 -3.32 -12.24 1.72
C ALA A 37 -2.11 -12.10 0.81
N VAL A 38 -1.00 -11.54 1.29
CA VAL A 38 0.27 -11.46 0.53
C VAL A 38 0.86 -12.86 0.32
N GLN A 39 0.93 -13.68 1.37
CA GLN A 39 1.47 -15.03 1.31
C GLN A 39 0.72 -15.93 0.32
N GLU A 40 -0.62 -15.85 0.31
CA GLU A 40 -1.48 -16.63 -0.58
C GLU A 40 -1.72 -15.97 -1.95
N ARG A 41 -1.05 -14.84 -2.24
CA ARG A 41 -1.24 -14.04 -3.47
C ARG A 41 -2.73 -13.69 -3.73
N GLN A 42 -3.48 -13.37 -2.67
CA GLN A 42 -4.92 -13.07 -2.71
C GLN A 42 -5.21 -11.57 -2.73
N ALA A 43 -6.30 -11.20 -3.42
CA ALA A 43 -6.87 -9.86 -3.28
C ALA A 43 -7.61 -9.74 -1.94
N CYS A 44 -7.38 -8.64 -1.21
CA CYS A 44 -8.05 -8.36 0.06
C CYS A 44 -8.61 -6.93 0.09
N MET A 45 -9.63 -6.72 0.92
CA MET A 45 -10.23 -5.40 1.14
C MET A 45 -10.29 -5.08 2.63
N LEU A 46 -9.64 -3.99 3.04
CA LEU A 46 -9.69 -3.49 4.41
C LEU A 46 -10.81 -2.45 4.57
N THR A 47 -11.83 -2.78 5.35
CA THR A 47 -13.01 -1.93 5.60
C THR A 47 -13.04 -1.42 7.05
N GLY A 48 -13.92 -0.46 7.31
CA GLY A 48 -14.08 0.18 8.63
C GLY A 48 -14.47 1.64 8.50
N GLU A 49 -14.84 2.28 9.61
CA GLU A 49 -15.30 3.66 9.61
C GLU A 49 -14.19 4.68 9.34
N ALA A 50 -14.57 5.91 8.96
CA ALA A 50 -13.64 7.01 8.80
C ALA A 50 -12.89 7.27 10.13
N GLY A 51 -11.58 7.49 10.05
CA GLY A 51 -10.76 7.72 11.25
C GLY A 51 -10.25 6.46 11.97
N MET A 52 -10.68 5.25 11.60
CA MET A 52 -10.19 4.00 12.22
C MET A 52 -8.77 3.55 11.79
N GLY A 53 -8.00 4.43 11.14
CA GLY A 53 -6.60 4.14 10.82
C GLY A 53 -6.36 3.17 9.66
N LYS A 54 -7.35 2.88 8.80
CA LYS A 54 -7.19 1.98 7.64
C LYS A 54 -5.98 2.33 6.76
N THR A 55 -5.89 3.59 6.34
CA THR A 55 -4.77 4.07 5.51
C THR A 55 -3.44 4.00 6.27
N THR A 56 -3.45 4.31 7.56
CA THR A 56 -2.28 4.21 8.44
C THR A 56 -1.79 2.77 8.54
N MET A 57 -2.72 1.82 8.65
CA MET A 57 -2.43 0.39 8.73
C MET A 57 -1.81 -0.15 7.44
N VAL A 58 -2.37 0.19 6.27
CA VAL A 58 -1.79 -0.21 4.97
C VAL A 58 -0.36 0.31 4.81
N ARG A 59 -0.08 1.56 5.22
CA ARG A 59 1.26 2.14 5.18
C ARG A 59 2.22 1.49 6.19
N ALA A 60 1.73 1.13 7.37
CA ALA A 60 2.51 0.42 8.37
C ALA A 60 2.87 -0.99 7.90
N PHE A 61 1.90 -1.71 7.33
CA PHE A 61 2.09 -3.03 6.74
C PHE A 61 3.11 -3.00 5.61
N ALA A 62 2.96 -2.06 4.66
CA ALA A 62 3.91 -1.90 3.55
C ALA A 62 5.36 -1.69 4.03
N LYS A 63 5.56 -0.95 5.13
CA LYS A 63 6.89 -0.75 5.73
C LYS A 63 7.45 -1.98 6.45
N GLN A 64 6.62 -2.95 6.81
CA GLN A 64 7.06 -4.22 7.42
C GLN A 64 7.45 -5.26 6.36
N LEU A 65 7.00 -5.11 5.11
CA LEU A 65 7.40 -6.01 4.03
C LEU A 65 8.90 -5.87 3.77
N GLU A 66 9.62 -6.99 3.81
CA GLU A 66 11.04 -7.03 3.49
C GLU A 66 11.23 -6.71 2.01
N SER A 67 11.80 -5.54 1.71
CA SER A 67 12.06 -5.10 0.32
C SER A 67 12.89 -6.09 -0.50
N SER A 68 13.71 -6.92 0.15
CA SER A 68 14.49 -7.98 -0.51
C SER A 68 13.66 -9.17 -1.00
N ARG A 69 12.45 -9.35 -0.48
CA ARG A 69 11.56 -10.49 -0.79
C ARG A 69 10.26 -10.06 -1.44
N THR A 70 9.86 -8.80 -1.30
CA THR A 70 8.56 -8.33 -1.75
C THR A 70 8.68 -6.95 -2.36
N HIS A 71 8.36 -6.87 -3.65
CA HIS A 71 8.15 -5.59 -4.32
C HIS A 71 6.72 -5.12 -4.05
N TYR A 72 6.55 -3.90 -3.54
CA TYR A 72 5.23 -3.31 -3.31
C TYR A 72 5.13 -1.91 -3.89
N GLU A 73 3.94 -1.58 -4.41
CA GLU A 73 3.64 -0.25 -4.91
C GLU A 73 2.40 0.32 -4.22
N TYR A 74 2.55 1.51 -3.61
CA TYR A 74 1.46 2.19 -2.92
C TYR A 74 0.83 3.26 -3.82
N ILE A 75 -0.37 2.95 -4.32
CA ILE A 75 -1.16 3.82 -5.20
C ILE A 75 -2.33 4.42 -4.40
N TYR A 76 -2.49 5.75 -4.43
CA TYR A 76 -3.45 6.47 -3.57
C TYR A 76 -4.29 7.55 -4.29
N ASP A 77 -4.47 7.45 -5.60
CA ASP A 77 -5.25 8.41 -6.38
C ASP A 77 -6.74 8.03 -6.44
N SER A 78 -7.61 8.90 -5.93
CA SER A 78 -9.07 8.70 -5.94
C SER A 78 -9.71 8.85 -7.32
N ALA A 79 -9.02 9.45 -8.29
CA ALA A 79 -9.52 9.68 -9.66
C ALA A 79 -9.05 8.61 -10.66
N LEU A 80 -8.55 7.47 -10.17
CA LEU A 80 -8.02 6.38 -10.98
C LEU A 80 -9.09 5.73 -11.86
N THR A 81 -9.07 6.09 -13.15
CA THR A 81 -9.74 5.30 -14.19
C THR A 81 -8.92 4.04 -14.51
N PRO A 82 -9.50 2.96 -15.07
CA PRO A 82 -8.73 1.77 -15.45
C PRO A 82 -7.53 2.06 -16.35
N LYS A 83 -7.66 3.05 -17.25
CA LYS A 83 -6.55 3.49 -18.12
C LYS A 83 -5.40 4.11 -17.32
N LEU A 84 -5.73 4.99 -16.38
CA LEU A 84 -4.72 5.62 -15.52
C LEU A 84 -4.08 4.59 -14.60
N PHE A 85 -4.85 3.63 -14.09
CA PHE A 85 -4.35 2.56 -13.25
C PHE A 85 -3.31 1.69 -13.96
N TYR A 86 -3.61 1.20 -15.16
CA TYR A 86 -2.65 0.40 -15.92
C TYR A 86 -1.37 1.18 -16.22
N ARG A 87 -1.49 2.47 -16.50
CA ARG A 87 -0.34 3.33 -16.76
C ARG A 87 0.51 3.56 -15.52
N GLU A 88 -0.11 3.94 -14.40
CA GLU A 88 0.54 4.17 -13.11
C GLU A 88 1.32 2.93 -12.67
N VAL A 89 0.72 1.75 -12.78
CA VAL A 89 1.40 0.48 -12.47
C VAL A 89 2.60 0.28 -13.40
N LEU A 90 2.41 0.35 -14.72
CA LEU A 90 3.50 0.14 -15.68
C LEU A 90 4.67 1.12 -15.47
N GLU A 91 4.39 2.40 -15.22
CA GLU A 91 5.40 3.43 -14.99
C GLU A 91 6.21 3.17 -13.71
N ARG A 92 5.57 2.69 -12.64
CA ARG A 92 6.26 2.28 -11.40
C ARG A 92 7.18 1.08 -11.59
N PHE A 93 6.82 0.18 -12.48
CA PHE A 93 7.67 -0.92 -12.93
C PHE A 93 8.68 -0.52 -14.04
N GLY A 94 8.85 0.79 -14.30
CA GLY A 94 9.83 1.31 -15.27
C GLY A 94 9.44 1.14 -16.75
N MET A 95 8.18 0.81 -17.05
CA MET A 95 7.67 0.62 -18.40
C MET A 95 6.87 1.83 -18.89
N ASN A 96 7.13 2.27 -20.13
CA ASN A 96 6.32 3.31 -20.76
C ASN A 96 5.00 2.74 -21.29
N GLY A 97 3.88 3.15 -20.67
CA GLY A 97 2.55 2.70 -21.04
C GLY A 97 2.08 3.24 -22.40
N ALA A 98 1.58 2.37 -23.27
CA ALA A 98 1.06 2.75 -24.57
C ALA A 98 -0.09 3.79 -24.49
N SER A 99 -0.24 4.59 -25.54
CA SER A 99 -1.33 5.56 -25.66
C SER A 99 -2.70 4.90 -25.89
N ARG A 100 -2.71 3.81 -26.67
CA ARG A 100 -3.92 3.06 -27.03
C ARG A 100 -4.36 2.16 -25.86
N PRO A 101 -5.62 2.28 -25.36
CA PRO A 101 -6.07 1.54 -24.18
C PRO A 101 -5.96 0.01 -24.28
N THR A 102 -6.25 -0.57 -25.46
CA THR A 102 -6.17 -2.03 -25.64
C THR A 102 -4.74 -2.54 -25.54
N VAL A 103 -3.77 -1.77 -26.02
CA VAL A 103 -2.34 -2.12 -25.95
C VAL A 103 -1.84 -1.94 -24.52
N LEU A 104 -2.24 -0.84 -23.86
CA LEU A 104 -1.89 -0.56 -22.47
C LEU A 104 -2.36 -1.68 -21.52
N LYS A 105 -3.61 -2.12 -21.66
CA LYS A 105 -4.14 -3.25 -20.88
C LYS A 105 -3.32 -4.53 -21.11
N ARG A 106 -2.96 -4.82 -22.37
CA ARG A 106 -2.14 -6.00 -22.70
C ARG A 106 -0.75 -5.91 -22.08
N GLN A 107 -0.09 -4.75 -22.16
CA GLN A 107 1.21 -4.52 -21.51
C GLN A 107 1.13 -4.75 -20.01
N TYR A 108 0.10 -4.21 -19.34
CA TYR A 108 -0.14 -4.46 -17.92
C TYR A 108 -0.30 -5.95 -17.60
N GLN A 109 -1.09 -6.67 -18.40
CA GLN A 109 -1.28 -8.11 -18.22
C GLN A 109 0.01 -8.90 -18.40
N THR A 110 0.79 -8.58 -19.44
CA THR A 110 2.09 -9.22 -19.68
C THR A 110 3.05 -8.94 -18.53
N CYS A 111 3.19 -7.68 -18.11
CA CYS A 111 4.03 -7.31 -16.97
C CYS A 111 3.66 -8.09 -15.69
N LEU A 112 2.36 -8.22 -15.36
CA LEU A 112 1.96 -9.00 -14.19
C LEU A 112 2.24 -10.50 -14.31
N LEU A 113 2.11 -11.07 -15.50
CA LEU A 113 2.45 -12.48 -15.74
C LEU A 113 3.95 -12.71 -15.59
N ASP A 114 4.77 -11.83 -16.18
CA ASP A 114 6.23 -11.89 -16.08
C ASP A 114 6.69 -11.81 -14.60
N LEU A 115 6.07 -10.93 -13.80
CA LEU A 115 6.34 -10.83 -12.37
C LEU A 115 5.92 -12.10 -11.60
N TYR A 116 4.77 -12.68 -11.94
CA TYR A 116 4.29 -13.90 -11.30
C TYR A 116 5.19 -15.12 -11.57
N GLU A 117 5.81 -15.17 -12.76
CA GLU A 117 6.71 -16.25 -13.16
C GLU A 117 8.14 -16.12 -12.58
N GLN A 118 8.54 -14.91 -12.15
CA GLN A 118 9.88 -14.63 -11.61
C GLN A 118 9.98 -14.85 -10.07
N ASP A 119 8.84 -14.94 -9.37
CA ASP A 119 8.74 -15.25 -7.93
C ASP A 119 8.52 -16.74 -7.64
#